data_AF-A0AAV9FF78-F1
#
_entry.id   AF-A0AAV9FF78-F1
#
_cell.length_a   1.000
_cell.length_b   1.000
_cell.length_c   1.000
_cell.angle_alpha   90.00
_cell.angle_beta   90.00
_cell.angle_gamma   90.00
#
_symmetry.space_group_name_H-M   'P 1'
#
loop_
_entity.id
_entity.type
_entity.pdbx_description
1 polymer ?
#
loop_
_entity_poly.entity_id
_entity_poly.type
_entity_poly.pdbx_seq_one_letter_code
_entity_poly.pdbx_strand_id
1 'polypeptide(L)'
;MKGEPLLPSSIMAGIAAASVEFWRENPRGGWATALLLLLLLSWHILSSLARRRRRDRRGSASIAALTVAPPPKSDFRIAQIISDDDLRELIDDLKGKFSGNERWENVIDKRNNLMSYNAKCMRPKDGPPKYLSVTIFENCSTKLLRDFYMDNEYRKEWDKMVVEHDQLQVDAISGTEIGRTLKKFPLLTPREYILAWRVWEGPDGVFYCLIKGCDHNLHPPQKKYVRVGFFRSGWRIRKVPGRDACEIKMVHQEDAGMNVEMAKLAFAKGIWSYVCKMDNALRRYPLRRHHIRSIQLPLH
;
A
#
# COMPACT_ATOMS: atom_id res chain seq x y z
N MET A 1 10.22 30.49 -38.14
CA MET A 1 11.61 30.58 -37.63
C MET A 1 11.63 31.41 -36.37
N LYS A 2 12.50 31.05 -35.40
CA LYS A 2 12.50 31.30 -33.94
C LYS A 2 11.64 30.26 -33.19
N GLY A 3 12.15 29.37 -32.33
CA GLY A 3 13.45 29.20 -31.68
C GLY A 3 13.23 29.04 -30.17
N GLU A 4 12.97 27.82 -29.71
CA GLU A 4 12.79 27.46 -28.29
C GLU A 4 14.14 27.33 -27.55
N PRO A 5 14.26 27.67 -26.25
CA PRO A 5 15.43 27.36 -25.46
C PRO A 5 15.29 26.02 -24.72
N LEU A 6 16.33 25.19 -24.86
CA LEU A 6 16.54 23.91 -24.17
C LEU A 6 16.95 24.13 -22.70
N LEU A 7 16.46 23.25 -21.82
CA LEU A 7 16.80 23.13 -20.39
C LEU A 7 18.27 22.68 -20.16
N PRO A 8 18.91 23.06 -19.03
CA PRO A 8 20.35 22.92 -18.84
C PRO A 8 20.83 21.50 -18.46
N SER A 9 22.00 21.15 -18.99
CA SER A 9 22.68 19.86 -18.98
C SER A 9 23.27 19.38 -17.63
N SER A 10 22.94 20.01 -16.50
CA SER A 10 23.67 19.81 -15.24
C SER A 10 23.25 18.58 -14.42
N ILE A 11 22.09 17.98 -14.68
CA ILE A 11 21.58 16.84 -13.87
C ILE A 11 22.12 15.49 -14.39
N MET A 12 22.36 15.36 -15.69
CA MET A 12 22.89 14.12 -16.28
C MET A 12 24.40 13.97 -16.06
N ALA A 13 25.14 15.08 -15.93
CA ALA A 13 26.58 15.06 -15.65
C ALA A 13 26.90 14.55 -14.23
N GLY A 14 26.05 14.87 -13.23
CA GLY A 14 26.25 14.44 -11.84
C GLY A 14 26.04 12.94 -11.60
N ILE A 15 25.15 12.30 -12.36
CA ILE A 15 24.89 10.85 -12.25
C ILE A 15 25.99 10.04 -12.96
N ALA A 16 26.50 10.54 -14.09
CA ALA A 16 27.61 9.91 -14.78
C ALA A 16 28.91 9.97 -13.96
N ALA A 17 29.21 11.12 -13.33
CA ALA A 17 30.42 11.28 -12.52
C ALA A 17 30.47 10.34 -11.29
N ALA A 18 29.35 10.21 -10.56
CA ALA A 18 29.25 9.30 -9.41
C ALA A 18 29.36 7.82 -9.79
N SER A 19 28.97 7.46 -11.02
CA SER A 19 29.12 6.10 -11.52
C SER A 19 30.57 5.77 -11.87
N VAL A 20 31.34 6.74 -12.37
CA VAL A 20 32.75 6.54 -12.76
C VAL A 20 33.68 6.47 -11.54
N GLU A 21 33.38 7.21 -10.47
CA GLU A 21 34.15 7.15 -9.20
C GLU A 21 34.01 5.81 -8.48
N PHE A 22 32.82 5.19 -8.50
CA PHE A 22 32.59 3.87 -7.91
C PHE A 22 33.41 2.75 -8.57
N TRP A 23 33.69 2.86 -9.88
CA TRP A 23 34.50 1.88 -10.61
C TRP A 23 36.02 2.09 -10.47
N ARG A 24 36.46 3.23 -9.92
CA ARG A 24 37.89 3.55 -9.79
C ARG A 24 38.56 2.93 -8.58
N GLU A 25 37.78 2.54 -7.56
CA GLU A 25 38.32 2.09 -6.27
C GLU A 25 38.53 0.57 -6.13
N ASN A 26 38.17 -0.26 -7.10
CA ASN A 26 38.38 -1.71 -6.93
C ASN A 26 38.61 -2.51 -8.23
N PRO A 27 39.75 -2.32 -8.92
CA PRO A 27 39.99 -2.88 -10.25
C PRO A 27 40.14 -4.41 -10.31
N ARG A 28 40.19 -5.11 -9.16
CA ARG A 28 40.37 -6.58 -9.11
C ARG A 28 39.16 -7.38 -8.60
N GLY A 29 38.15 -6.73 -8.00
CA GLY A 29 37.00 -7.42 -7.39
C GLY A 29 35.71 -7.44 -8.21
N GLY A 30 35.51 -6.47 -9.11
CA GLY A 30 34.25 -6.32 -9.87
C GLY A 30 34.05 -7.35 -10.99
N TRP A 31 35.14 -7.86 -11.58
CA TRP A 31 35.06 -8.83 -12.67
C TRP A 31 34.68 -10.23 -12.19
N ALA A 32 35.15 -10.62 -11.00
CA ALA A 32 34.82 -11.92 -10.40
C ALA A 32 33.34 -12.03 -10.03
N THR A 33 32.74 -10.96 -9.52
CA THR A 33 31.31 -10.91 -9.19
C THR A 33 30.44 -10.85 -10.44
N ALA A 34 30.84 -10.11 -11.47
CA ALA A 34 30.16 -10.10 -12.76
C ALA A 34 30.18 -11.48 -13.45
N LEU A 35 31.32 -12.17 -13.41
CA LEU A 35 31.45 -13.54 -13.93
C LEU A 35 30.60 -14.54 -13.16
N LEU A 36 30.53 -14.43 -11.82
CA LEU A 36 29.69 -15.29 -10.99
C LEU A 36 28.19 -15.10 -11.30
N LEU A 37 27.75 -13.85 -11.47
CA LEU A 37 26.36 -13.52 -11.81
C LEU A 37 26.00 -14.03 -13.22
N LEU A 38 26.92 -13.94 -14.19
CA LEU A 38 26.72 -14.49 -15.54
C LEU A 38 26.65 -16.03 -15.55
N LEU A 39 27.45 -16.70 -14.72
CA LEU A 39 27.42 -18.16 -14.56
C LEU A 39 26.12 -18.64 -13.89
N LEU A 40 25.62 -17.90 -12.90
CA LEU A 40 24.32 -18.21 -12.28
C LEU A 40 23.17 -17.97 -13.26
N LEU A 41 23.21 -16.90 -14.05
CA LEU A 41 22.19 -16.62 -15.06
C LEU A 41 22.17 -17.70 -16.16
N SER A 42 23.34 -18.12 -16.63
CA SER A 42 23.45 -19.17 -17.65
C SER A 42 22.98 -20.53 -17.11
N TRP A 43 23.31 -20.87 -15.86
CA TRP A 43 22.80 -22.07 -15.19
C TRP A 43 21.27 -22.07 -15.04
N HIS A 44 20.67 -20.92 -14.72
CA HIS A 44 19.21 -20.80 -14.64
C HIS A 44 18.53 -20.95 -16.01
N ILE A 45 19.14 -20.43 -17.08
CA ILE A 45 18.63 -20.56 -18.45
C ILE A 45 18.76 -22.03 -18.93
N LEU A 46 19.92 -22.66 -18.76
CA LEU A 46 20.15 -24.07 -19.15
C LEU A 46 19.26 -25.05 -18.36
N SER A 47 19.07 -24.83 -17.05
CA SER A 47 18.18 -25.67 -16.23
C SER A 47 16.69 -25.46 -16.53
N SER A 48 16.29 -24.30 -17.08
CA SER A 48 14.91 -24.04 -17.52
C SER A 48 14.59 -24.75 -18.84
N LEU A 49 15.58 -24.86 -19.74
CA LEU A 49 15.48 -25.56 -21.02
C LEU A 49 15.49 -27.09 -20.84
N ALA A 50 16.28 -27.61 -19.89
CA ALA A 50 16.26 -29.03 -19.52
C ALA A 50 14.93 -29.46 -18.86
N ARG A 51 14.31 -28.58 -18.06
CA ARG A 51 12.99 -28.85 -17.43
C ARG A 51 11.81 -28.76 -18.41
N ARG A 52 11.93 -27.99 -19.50
CA ARG A 52 10.92 -27.95 -20.58
C ARG A 52 10.90 -29.22 -21.45
N ARG A 53 11.96 -30.03 -21.48
CA ARG A 53 12.01 -31.30 -22.23
C ARG A 53 11.51 -32.55 -21.47
N ARG A 54 11.10 -32.43 -20.20
CA ARG A 54 10.71 -33.58 -19.35
C ARG A 54 9.25 -33.60 -18.90
N ARG A 55 8.36 -32.77 -19.46
CA ARG A 55 6.94 -32.82 -19.13
C ARG A 55 6.05 -32.80 -20.38
N ASP A 56 6.28 -33.77 -21.25
CA ASP A 56 5.25 -34.33 -22.11
C ASP A 56 5.14 -35.81 -21.78
N ARG A 57 4.09 -36.17 -21.02
CA ARG A 57 3.46 -37.50 -21.04
C ARG A 57 2.25 -37.55 -20.09
N ARG A 58 1.07 -37.59 -20.72
CA ARG A 58 -0.20 -38.27 -20.38
C ARG A 58 -1.01 -37.85 -19.16
N GLY A 59 -2.32 -37.75 -19.41
CA GLY A 59 -3.38 -37.98 -18.43
C GLY A 59 -4.70 -37.33 -18.84
N SER A 60 -5.45 -37.95 -19.76
CA SER A 60 -6.86 -37.64 -20.01
C SER A 60 -7.71 -38.14 -18.83
N ALA A 61 -8.65 -37.35 -18.34
CA ALA A 61 -9.72 -37.83 -17.46
C ALA A 61 -11.01 -37.00 -17.61
N SER A 62 -12.11 -37.75 -17.51
CA SER A 62 -13.51 -37.48 -17.85
C SER A 62 -14.16 -36.25 -17.20
N ILE A 63 -15.14 -35.68 -17.94
CA ILE A 63 -16.08 -34.66 -17.48
C ILE A 63 -17.24 -35.37 -16.78
N ALA A 64 -17.45 -35.08 -15.50
CA ALA A 64 -18.72 -35.34 -14.81
C ALA A 64 -19.41 -34.00 -14.55
N ALA A 65 -20.63 -33.86 -15.07
CA ALA A 65 -21.50 -32.73 -14.83
C ALA A 65 -21.95 -32.74 -13.36
N LEU A 66 -21.66 -31.66 -12.63
CA LEU A 66 -22.26 -31.39 -11.33
C LEU A 66 -23.21 -30.21 -11.48
N THR A 67 -24.44 -30.48 -11.06
CA THR A 67 -25.60 -29.61 -10.97
C THR A 67 -25.29 -28.32 -10.23
N VAL A 68 -25.58 -27.19 -10.87
CA VAL A 68 -25.47 -25.84 -10.29
C VAL A 68 -26.59 -25.66 -9.29
N ALA A 69 -26.27 -25.70 -8.00
CA ALA A 69 -27.12 -25.12 -6.97
C ALA A 69 -27.07 -23.58 -7.09
N PRO A 70 -28.18 -22.86 -6.86
CA PRO A 70 -28.20 -21.41 -6.94
C PRO A 70 -27.27 -20.81 -5.87
N PRO A 71 -26.59 -19.69 -6.16
CA PRO A 71 -25.65 -19.10 -5.22
C PRO A 71 -26.38 -18.68 -3.94
N PRO A 72 -25.83 -18.98 -2.74
CA PRO A 72 -26.38 -18.44 -1.51
C PRO A 72 -26.23 -16.91 -1.53
N LYS A 73 -27.29 -16.22 -1.10
CA LYS A 73 -27.40 -14.76 -0.98
C LYS A 73 -26.10 -14.18 -0.39
N SER A 74 -25.29 -13.53 -1.23
CA SER A 74 -23.94 -13.02 -0.93
C SER A 74 -23.93 -11.91 0.11
N ASP A 75 -25.03 -11.17 0.21
CA ASP A 75 -25.08 -9.89 0.90
C ASP A 75 -24.94 -10.07 2.42
N PHE A 76 -25.38 -11.22 2.96
CA PHE A 76 -25.32 -11.50 4.41
C PHE A 76 -23.90 -11.78 4.93
N ARG A 77 -22.93 -12.10 4.06
CA ARG A 77 -21.55 -12.44 4.48
C ARG A 77 -20.63 -11.23 4.57
N ILE A 78 -20.91 -10.15 3.85
CA ILE A 78 -20.05 -8.95 3.78
C ILE A 78 -20.12 -8.16 5.09
N ALA A 79 -21.33 -7.98 5.63
CA ALA A 79 -21.58 -7.26 6.88
C ALA A 79 -20.86 -7.88 8.09
N GLN A 80 -20.47 -9.16 8.02
CA GLN A 80 -19.77 -9.86 9.11
C GLN A 80 -18.23 -9.76 9.02
N ILE A 81 -17.67 -9.23 7.91
CA ILE A 81 -16.21 -9.15 7.75
C ILE A 81 -15.60 -8.13 8.72
N ILE A 82 -16.31 -7.02 8.93
CA ILE A 82 -15.91 -5.94 9.83
C ILE A 82 -17.04 -5.68 10.83
N SER A 83 -16.81 -6.09 12.08
CA SER A 83 -17.78 -5.98 13.16
C SER A 83 -17.54 -4.76 14.06
N ASP A 84 -18.47 -4.49 14.97
CA ASP A 84 -18.28 -3.46 16.00
C ASP A 84 -17.23 -3.86 17.06
N ASP A 85 -16.97 -5.16 17.24
CA ASP A 85 -15.82 -5.63 18.04
C ASP A 85 -14.50 -5.22 17.40
N ASP A 86 -14.39 -5.30 16.08
CA ASP A 86 -13.19 -4.87 15.40
C ASP A 86 -12.92 -3.36 15.58
N LEU A 87 -13.98 -2.53 15.64
CA LEU A 87 -13.86 -1.12 15.97
C LEU A 87 -13.35 -0.91 17.40
N ARG A 88 -13.88 -1.68 18.38
CA ARG A 88 -13.41 -1.64 19.77
C ARG A 88 -11.92 -1.98 19.87
N GLU A 89 -11.50 -3.07 19.22
CA GLU A 89 -10.09 -3.47 19.15
C GLU A 89 -9.21 -2.39 18.51
N LEU A 90 -9.65 -1.82 17.39
CA LEU A 90 -8.94 -0.73 16.72
C LEU A 90 -8.75 0.48 17.64
N ILE A 91 -9.79 0.86 18.37
CA ILE A 91 -9.72 1.99 19.32
C ILE A 91 -8.66 1.72 20.40
N ASP A 92 -8.60 0.50 20.93
CA ASP A 92 -7.64 0.15 21.97
C ASP A 92 -6.20 0.02 21.44
N ASP A 93 -6.03 -0.58 20.26
CA ASP A 93 -4.78 -0.58 19.48
C ASP A 93 -4.23 0.85 19.30
N LEU A 94 -5.11 1.78 18.92
CA LEU A 94 -4.75 3.19 18.69
C LEU A 94 -4.50 3.97 19.99
N LYS A 95 -5.03 3.56 21.14
CA LYS A 95 -4.64 4.15 22.44
C LYS A 95 -3.20 3.78 22.81
N GLY A 96 -2.66 2.72 22.21
CA GLY A 96 -1.35 2.19 22.57
C GLY A 96 -1.35 1.45 23.90
N LYS A 97 -2.51 0.91 24.29
CA LYS A 97 -2.63 -0.02 25.43
C LYS A 97 -2.12 -1.39 24.99
N PHE A 98 -0.82 -1.49 24.78
CA PHE A 98 -0.18 -2.74 24.39
C PHE A 98 0.09 -3.60 25.62
N SER A 99 0.02 -4.92 25.46
CA SER A 99 0.36 -5.84 26.55
C SER A 99 1.83 -5.63 26.97
N GLY A 100 2.16 -5.89 28.24
CA GLY A 100 3.51 -5.64 28.79
C GLY A 100 4.65 -6.39 28.09
N ASN A 101 4.33 -7.36 27.23
CA ASN A 101 5.29 -8.17 26.48
C ASN A 101 5.62 -7.58 25.09
N GLU A 102 4.90 -6.56 24.62
CA GLU A 102 5.13 -5.96 23.31
C GLU A 102 6.26 -4.92 23.33
N ARG A 103 7.38 -5.22 22.68
CA ARG A 103 8.49 -4.27 22.50
C ARG A 103 8.32 -3.44 21.24
N TRP A 104 7.98 -2.17 21.42
CA TRP A 104 7.87 -1.17 20.35
C TRP A 104 9.16 -0.37 20.18
N GLU A 105 9.75 -0.41 18.99
CA GLU A 105 10.97 0.32 18.62
C GLU A 105 10.64 1.55 17.77
N ASN A 106 11.31 2.68 18.02
CA ASN A 106 11.19 3.86 17.17
C ASN A 106 11.81 3.58 15.79
N VAL A 107 11.09 3.88 14.72
CA VAL A 107 11.58 3.76 13.34
C VAL A 107 11.98 5.12 12.79
N ILE A 108 11.15 6.14 13.04
CA ILE A 108 11.35 7.49 12.53
C ILE A 108 10.58 8.50 13.38
N ASP A 109 11.14 9.69 13.51
CA ASP A 109 10.49 10.88 14.04
C ASP A 109 11.04 12.07 13.24
N LYS A 110 10.21 12.65 12.38
CA LYS A 110 10.58 13.76 11.48
C LYS A 110 9.45 14.77 11.38
N ARG A 111 9.81 16.02 11.12
CA ARG A 111 8.86 17.12 10.95
C ARG A 111 9.40 18.18 9.99
N ASN A 112 8.47 18.95 9.44
CA ASN A 112 8.71 20.22 8.76
C ASN A 112 7.61 21.21 9.19
N ASN A 113 7.51 22.36 8.53
CA ASN A 113 6.55 23.41 8.91
C ASN A 113 5.07 23.06 8.64
N LEU A 114 4.82 22.02 7.86
CA LEU A 114 3.51 21.67 7.30
C LEU A 114 3.00 20.32 7.78
N MET A 115 3.89 19.46 8.27
CA MET A 115 3.54 18.16 8.83
C MET A 115 4.61 17.59 9.76
N SER A 116 4.19 16.66 10.63
CA SER A 116 5.07 15.77 11.38
C SER A 116 4.68 14.32 11.19
N TYR A 117 5.67 13.43 11.28
CA TYR A 117 5.48 11.99 11.16
C TYR A 117 6.38 11.25 12.14
N ASN A 118 5.79 10.40 12.97
CA ASN A 118 6.53 9.43 13.76
C ASN A 118 5.94 8.03 13.57
N ALA A 119 6.81 7.03 13.58
CA ALA A 119 6.39 5.63 13.51
C ALA A 119 7.22 4.75 14.45
N LYS A 120 6.53 3.77 15.04
CA LYS A 120 7.10 2.69 15.82
C LYS A 120 6.80 1.36 15.15
N CYS A 121 7.66 0.38 15.39
CA CYS A 121 7.53 -1.00 14.90
C CYS A 121 7.62 -1.96 16.08
N MET A 122 6.74 -2.94 16.11
CA MET A 122 6.81 -4.10 17.00
C MET A 122 6.92 -5.36 16.14
N ARG A 123 7.76 -6.30 16.59
CA ARG A 123 7.93 -7.60 15.93
C ARG A 123 7.29 -8.68 16.79
N PRO A 124 6.18 -9.29 16.34
CA PRO A 124 5.64 -10.44 17.03
C PRO A 124 6.62 -11.62 16.88
N LYS A 125 6.51 -12.61 17.77
CA LYS A 125 7.25 -13.87 17.67
C LYS A 125 6.92 -14.58 16.35
N ASP A 126 5.62 -14.58 16.02
CA ASP A 126 5.06 -15.20 14.83
C ASP A 126 4.29 -14.16 14.02
N GLY A 127 4.58 -14.05 12.73
CA GLY A 127 3.87 -13.17 11.78
C GLY A 127 4.61 -11.87 11.40
N PRO A 128 3.99 -11.04 10.56
CA PRO A 128 4.61 -9.83 10.04
C PRO A 128 4.73 -8.71 11.09
N PRO A 129 5.66 -7.75 10.91
CA PRO A 129 5.80 -6.61 11.82
C PRO A 129 4.54 -5.75 11.89
N LYS A 130 4.21 -5.28 13.11
CA LYS A 130 3.15 -4.31 13.36
C LYS A 130 3.74 -2.91 13.44
N TYR A 131 3.12 -1.96 12.76
CA TYR A 131 3.50 -0.54 12.77
C TYR A 131 2.42 0.28 13.45
N LEU A 132 2.86 1.27 14.22
CA LEU A 132 2.03 2.33 14.77
C LEU A 132 2.62 3.66 14.31
N SER A 133 1.85 4.44 13.58
CA SER A 133 2.28 5.76 13.11
C SER A 133 1.33 6.86 13.54
N VAL A 134 1.86 8.06 13.70
CA VAL A 134 1.08 9.28 13.86
C VAL A 134 1.62 10.28 12.84
N THR A 135 0.70 10.87 12.08
CA THR A 135 0.98 11.99 11.18
C THR A 135 0.13 13.17 11.63
N ILE A 136 0.73 14.35 11.73
CA ILE A 136 0.00 15.60 11.94
C ILE A 136 0.14 16.42 10.66
N PHE A 137 -0.99 16.87 10.11
CA PHE A 137 -1.03 17.78 8.96
C PHE A 137 -1.54 19.15 9.42
N GLU A 138 -0.78 20.21 9.13
CA GLU A 138 -1.20 21.59 9.39
C GLU A 138 -2.18 22.09 8.33
N ASN A 139 -3.06 23.01 8.75
CA ASN A 139 -4.02 23.72 7.91
C ASN A 139 -4.94 22.75 7.15
N CYS A 140 -5.47 21.75 7.86
CA CYS A 140 -6.26 20.67 7.29
C CYS A 140 -7.45 20.35 8.22
N SER A 141 -8.62 20.08 7.64
CA SER A 141 -9.80 19.64 8.38
C SER A 141 -9.92 18.11 8.40
N THR A 142 -10.60 17.55 9.42
CA THR A 142 -10.75 16.10 9.56
C THR A 142 -11.54 15.50 8.39
N LYS A 143 -12.55 16.22 7.90
CA LYS A 143 -13.36 15.84 6.72
C LYS A 143 -12.52 15.81 5.44
N LEU A 144 -11.67 16.82 5.23
CA LEU A 144 -10.78 16.84 4.07
C LEU A 144 -9.80 15.66 4.10
N LEU A 145 -9.19 15.41 5.26
CA LEU A 145 -8.25 14.31 5.43
C LEU A 145 -8.92 12.95 5.23
N ARG A 146 -10.12 12.75 5.78
CA ARG A 146 -10.93 11.55 5.55
C ARG A 146 -11.18 11.34 4.06
N ASP A 147 -11.71 12.36 3.38
CA ASP A 147 -12.05 12.25 1.96
C ASP A 147 -10.81 11.93 1.11
N PHE A 148 -9.68 12.58 1.39
CA PHE A 148 -8.41 12.27 0.73
C PHE A 148 -7.95 10.83 0.95
N TYR A 149 -8.09 10.29 2.17
CA TYR A 149 -7.71 8.91 2.49
C TYR A 149 -8.64 7.86 1.85
N MET A 150 -9.92 8.20 1.64
CA MET A 150 -10.92 7.31 1.08
C MET A 150 -11.04 7.38 -0.45
N ASP A 151 -10.46 8.39 -1.10
CA ASP A 151 -10.52 8.57 -2.56
C ASP A 151 -9.50 7.67 -3.27
N ASN A 152 -9.90 6.43 -3.55
CA ASN A 152 -9.07 5.44 -4.25
C ASN A 152 -8.76 5.84 -5.71
N GLU A 153 -9.62 6.64 -6.34
CA GLU A 153 -9.37 7.14 -7.69
C GLU A 153 -8.24 8.18 -7.68
N TYR A 154 -8.30 9.14 -6.76
CA TYR A 154 -7.22 10.09 -6.58
C TYR A 154 -5.93 9.41 -6.12
N ARG A 155 -6.02 8.33 -5.34
CA ARG A 155 -4.86 7.55 -4.91
C ARG A 155 -4.04 7.03 -6.10
N LYS A 156 -4.68 6.61 -7.20
CA LYS A 156 -3.99 6.18 -8.44
C LYS A 156 -3.22 7.33 -9.10
N GLU A 157 -3.69 8.56 -8.96
CA GLU A 157 -3.04 9.73 -9.57
C GLU A 157 -1.71 10.09 -8.87
N TRP A 158 -1.66 10.00 -7.54
CA TRP A 158 -0.50 10.46 -6.78
C TRP A 158 0.37 9.33 -6.21
N ASP A 159 -0.16 8.15 -5.92
CA ASP A 159 0.62 7.01 -5.41
C ASP A 159 1.03 6.07 -6.55
N LYS A 160 2.30 6.18 -6.98
CA LYS A 160 2.86 5.39 -8.08
C LYS A 160 2.88 3.88 -7.82
N MET A 161 2.73 3.46 -6.57
CA MET A 161 2.64 2.04 -6.25
C MET A 161 1.26 1.48 -6.53
N VAL A 162 0.20 2.29 -6.52
CA VAL A 162 -1.18 1.86 -6.81
C VAL A 162 -1.43 1.99 -8.30
N VAL A 163 -1.63 0.86 -8.98
CA VAL A 163 -1.79 0.83 -10.44
C VAL A 163 -3.26 0.71 -10.84
N GLU A 164 -4.00 -0.14 -10.14
CA GLU A 164 -5.43 -0.37 -10.36
C GLU A 164 -6.14 -0.42 -9.02
N HIS A 165 -7.40 0.03 -9.04
CA HIS A 165 -8.33 -0.11 -7.95
C HIS A 165 -9.73 -0.29 -8.52
N ASP A 166 -10.44 -1.31 -8.04
CA ASP A 166 -11.81 -1.63 -8.41
C ASP A 166 -12.65 -1.77 -7.13
N GLN A 167 -13.78 -1.06 -7.04
CA GLN A 167 -14.78 -1.34 -6.01
C GLN A 167 -15.57 -2.59 -6.45
N LEU A 168 -15.52 -3.65 -5.65
CA LEU A 168 -16.12 -4.93 -5.99
C LEU A 168 -17.56 -5.03 -5.46
N GLN A 169 -17.77 -4.64 -4.20
CA GLN A 169 -19.05 -4.76 -3.51
C GLN A 169 -19.20 -3.66 -2.46
N VAL A 170 -20.45 -3.27 -2.19
CA VAL A 170 -20.82 -2.32 -1.14
C VAL A 170 -22.03 -2.88 -0.41
N ASP A 171 -21.92 -3.06 0.91
CA ASP A 171 -23.08 -3.31 1.75
C ASP A 171 -23.67 -1.99 2.23
N ALA A 172 -24.85 -1.65 1.73
CA ALA A 172 -25.53 -0.39 2.05
C ALA A 172 -25.97 -0.28 3.52
N ILE A 173 -26.11 -1.41 4.23
CA ILE A 173 -26.59 -1.41 5.62
C ILE A 173 -25.44 -1.09 6.58
N SER A 174 -24.35 -1.86 6.52
CA SER A 174 -23.19 -1.63 7.38
C SER A 174 -22.30 -0.47 6.90
N GLY A 175 -22.31 -0.18 5.60
CA GLY A 175 -21.33 0.69 4.97
C GLY A 175 -19.97 0.02 4.75
N THR A 176 -19.89 -1.30 4.86
CA THR A 176 -18.69 -2.06 4.50
C THR A 176 -18.56 -2.16 2.99
N GLU A 177 -17.39 -1.82 2.48
CA GLU A 177 -17.03 -1.96 1.07
C GLU A 177 -15.95 -3.02 0.90
N ILE A 178 -15.97 -3.72 -0.22
CA ILE A 178 -14.89 -4.61 -0.66
C ILE A 178 -14.31 -4.05 -1.95
N GLY A 179 -12.99 -3.96 -2.01
CA GLY A 179 -12.28 -3.53 -3.21
C GLY A 179 -11.06 -4.36 -3.50
N ARG A 180 -10.67 -4.33 -4.77
CA ARG A 180 -9.46 -4.93 -5.30
C ARG A 180 -8.45 -3.84 -5.59
N THR A 181 -7.23 -3.99 -5.10
CA THR A 181 -6.13 -3.07 -5.39
C THR A 181 -4.93 -3.83 -5.91
N LEU A 182 -4.33 -3.34 -7.00
CA LEU A 182 -3.04 -3.84 -7.49
C LEU A 182 -1.94 -2.86 -7.13
N LYS A 183 -0.93 -3.36 -6.41
CA LYS A 183 0.29 -2.59 -6.15
C LYS A 183 1.49 -3.13 -6.88
N LYS A 184 2.25 -2.25 -7.52
CA LYS A 184 3.51 -2.57 -8.20
C LYS A 184 4.67 -1.92 -7.45
N PHE A 185 5.56 -2.78 -6.97
CA PHE A 185 6.82 -2.38 -6.36
C PHE A 185 7.96 -2.58 -7.38
N PRO A 186 8.99 -1.72 -7.39
CA PRO A 186 10.13 -1.89 -8.28
C PRO A 186 10.74 -3.29 -8.14
N LEU A 187 11.05 -3.93 -9.28
CA LEU A 187 11.73 -5.23 -9.35
C LEU A 187 10.98 -6.42 -8.70
N LEU A 188 9.72 -6.26 -8.30
CA LEU A 188 8.94 -7.34 -7.71
C LEU A 188 7.63 -7.60 -8.46
N THR A 189 7.14 -8.84 -8.39
CA THR A 189 5.82 -9.22 -8.91
C THR A 189 4.73 -8.35 -8.30
N PRO A 190 3.75 -7.84 -9.06
CA PRO A 190 2.69 -7.03 -8.48
C PRO A 190 1.91 -7.80 -7.40
N ARG A 191 1.53 -7.08 -6.34
CA ARG A 191 0.70 -7.63 -5.26
C ARG A 191 -0.76 -7.32 -5.54
N GLU A 192 -1.61 -8.31 -5.32
CA GLU A 192 -3.06 -8.16 -5.39
C GLU A 192 -3.62 -8.19 -3.97
N TYR A 193 -4.42 -7.17 -3.66
CA TYR A 193 -5.11 -6.99 -2.40
C TYR A 193 -6.61 -7.10 -2.66
N ILE A 194 -7.29 -7.92 -1.87
CA ILE A 194 -8.75 -7.93 -1.76
C ILE A 194 -9.06 -7.50 -0.33
N LEU A 195 -9.56 -6.29 -0.17
CA LEU A 195 -9.69 -5.63 1.13
C LEU A 195 -11.15 -5.28 1.37
N ALA A 196 -11.64 -5.59 2.56
CA ALA A 196 -12.85 -5.01 3.10
C ALA A 196 -12.48 -3.78 3.94
N TRP A 197 -13.26 -2.72 3.89
CA TRP A 197 -13.10 -1.57 4.79
C TRP A 197 -14.44 -1.00 5.23
N ARG A 198 -14.43 -0.34 6.38
CA ARG A 198 -15.59 0.38 6.92
C ARG A 198 -15.11 1.65 7.61
N VAL A 199 -15.87 2.73 7.45
CA VAL A 199 -15.61 4.02 8.08
C VAL A 199 -16.71 4.33 9.09
N TRP A 200 -16.32 4.82 10.26
CA TRP A 200 -17.24 5.32 11.28
C TRP A 200 -16.97 6.79 11.55
N GLU A 201 -18.04 7.55 11.73
CA GLU A 201 -17.99 8.94 12.22
C GLU A 201 -18.37 8.93 13.70
N GLY A 202 -17.45 9.39 14.53
CA GLY A 202 -17.67 9.61 15.95
C GLY A 202 -18.01 11.08 16.26
N PRO A 203 -18.19 11.41 17.55
CA PRO A 203 -18.41 12.78 17.99
C PRO A 203 -17.26 13.72 17.56
N ASP A 204 -17.55 15.03 17.51
CA ASP A 204 -16.58 16.10 17.28
C ASP A 204 -15.76 15.95 15.98
N GLY A 205 -16.33 15.29 14.97
CA GLY A 205 -15.68 15.10 13.67
C GLY A 205 -14.47 14.17 13.73
N VAL A 206 -14.45 13.23 14.68
CA VAL A 206 -13.49 12.13 14.73
C VAL A 206 -13.92 11.04 13.75
N PHE A 207 -13.00 10.51 12.97
CA PHE A 207 -13.28 9.39 12.06
C PHE A 207 -12.43 8.18 12.41
N TYR A 208 -13.00 6.99 12.27
CA TYR A 208 -12.30 5.72 12.35
C TYR A 208 -12.45 4.97 11.04
N CYS A 209 -11.45 4.20 10.66
CA CYS A 209 -11.55 3.25 9.57
C CYS A 209 -10.75 2.00 9.89
N LEU A 210 -11.33 0.85 9.56
CA LEU A 210 -10.67 -0.44 9.61
C LEU A 210 -10.65 -1.01 8.21
N ILE A 211 -9.53 -1.66 7.87
CA ILE A 211 -9.29 -2.33 6.60
C ILE A 211 -8.75 -3.74 6.91
N LYS A 212 -9.40 -4.77 6.38
CA LYS A 212 -9.04 -6.18 6.54
C LYS A 212 -8.86 -6.85 5.19
N GLY A 213 -7.88 -7.74 5.08
CA GLY A 213 -7.82 -8.72 3.99
C GLY A 213 -9.03 -9.64 4.05
N CYS A 214 -9.60 -9.96 2.89
CA CYS A 214 -10.70 -10.90 2.77
C CYS A 214 -10.61 -11.68 1.45
N ASP A 215 -11.40 -12.73 1.34
CA ASP A 215 -11.59 -13.46 0.09
C ASP A 215 -12.83 -12.96 -0.65
N HIS A 216 -12.80 -13.08 -1.97
CA HIS A 216 -13.93 -12.73 -2.82
C HIS A 216 -14.09 -13.75 -3.95
N ASN A 217 -15.24 -14.42 -4.01
CA ASN A 217 -15.47 -15.59 -4.88
C ASN A 217 -15.26 -15.30 -6.37
N LEU A 218 -15.60 -14.09 -6.84
CA LEU A 218 -15.41 -13.68 -8.24
C LEU A 218 -13.97 -13.26 -8.58
N HIS A 219 -13.10 -13.13 -7.57
CA HIS A 219 -11.70 -12.73 -7.74
C HIS A 219 -10.77 -13.75 -7.06
N PRO A 220 -10.71 -15.00 -7.55
CA PRO A 220 -9.78 -16.00 -7.05
C PRO A 220 -8.32 -15.62 -7.35
N PRO A 221 -7.34 -16.17 -6.63
CA PRO A 221 -5.92 -15.88 -6.85
C PRO A 221 -5.46 -16.13 -8.29
N GLN A 222 -4.71 -15.19 -8.85
CA GLN A 222 -4.19 -15.28 -10.21
C GLN A 222 -2.66 -15.44 -10.20
N LYS A 223 -2.12 -16.36 -11.01
CA LYS A 223 -0.67 -16.68 -11.05
C LYS A 223 0.24 -15.48 -11.38
N LYS A 224 -0.28 -14.45 -12.04
CA LYS A 224 0.46 -13.23 -12.40
C LYS A 224 0.69 -12.27 -11.22
N TYR A 225 0.00 -12.48 -10.10
CA TYR A 225 0.10 -11.64 -8.91
C TYR A 225 0.50 -12.45 -7.68
N VAL A 226 1.11 -11.78 -6.71
CA VAL A 226 1.23 -12.31 -5.35
C VAL A 226 -0.01 -11.83 -4.57
N ARG A 227 -0.91 -12.75 -4.23
CA ARG A 227 -2.08 -12.44 -3.38
C ARG A 227 -1.59 -12.17 -1.96
N VAL A 228 -1.92 -11.01 -1.41
CA VAL A 228 -1.63 -10.67 -0.01
C VAL A 228 -2.63 -11.40 0.87
N GLY A 229 -2.15 -12.40 1.62
CA GLY A 229 -3.01 -13.26 2.45
C GLY A 229 -3.39 -12.61 3.78
N PHE A 230 -2.46 -11.91 4.42
CA PHE A 230 -2.71 -11.21 5.68
C PHE A 230 -2.59 -9.70 5.49
N PHE A 231 -3.67 -8.98 5.83
CA PHE A 231 -3.70 -7.53 5.86
C PHE A 231 -4.66 -7.07 6.97
N ARG A 232 -4.16 -6.28 7.92
CA ARG A 232 -4.99 -5.59 8.91
C ARG A 232 -4.42 -4.20 9.15
N SER A 233 -5.21 -3.18 8.83
CA SER A 233 -4.85 -1.79 9.07
C SER A 233 -6.05 -1.03 9.59
N GLY A 234 -5.81 0.01 10.37
CA GLY A 234 -6.88 0.92 10.74
C GLY A 234 -6.32 2.23 11.26
N TRP A 235 -7.15 3.26 11.20
CA TRP A 235 -6.74 4.61 11.56
C TRP A 235 -7.85 5.37 12.28
N ARG A 236 -7.43 6.38 13.04
CA ARG A 236 -8.29 7.44 13.58
C ARG A 236 -7.80 8.79 13.07
N ILE A 237 -8.73 9.60 12.57
CA ILE A 237 -8.51 11.01 12.26
C ILE A 237 -9.21 11.85 13.33
N ARG A 238 -8.52 12.86 13.87
CA ARG A 238 -9.10 13.85 14.79
C ARG A 238 -8.44 15.22 14.65
N LYS A 239 -9.11 16.27 15.13
CA LYS A 239 -8.52 17.59 15.26
C LYS A 239 -7.45 17.61 16.36
N VAL A 240 -6.39 18.39 16.17
CA VAL A 240 -5.43 18.71 17.23
C VAL A 240 -5.99 19.85 18.09
N PRO A 241 -6.15 19.67 19.43
CA PRO A 241 -6.69 20.73 20.28
C PRO A 241 -5.86 22.02 20.21
N GLY A 242 -6.53 23.17 20.09
CA GLY A 242 -5.89 24.49 20.08
C GLY A 242 -5.03 24.80 18.84
N ARG A 243 -5.08 23.96 17.81
CA ARG A 243 -4.24 24.09 16.61
C ARG A 243 -5.06 23.85 15.35
N ASP A 244 -4.79 24.59 14.28
CA ASP A 244 -5.35 24.30 12.96
C ASP A 244 -4.60 23.13 12.31
N ALA A 245 -4.83 21.93 12.84
CA ALA A 245 -4.18 20.72 12.38
C ALA A 245 -5.05 19.49 12.62
N CYS A 246 -4.81 18.44 11.83
CA CYS A 246 -5.41 17.13 12.00
C CYS A 246 -4.34 16.08 12.28
N GLU A 247 -4.64 15.21 13.23
CA GLU A 247 -3.86 14.00 13.53
C GLU A 247 -4.53 12.81 12.83
N ILE A 248 -3.75 12.04 12.09
CA ILE A 248 -4.09 10.66 11.76
C ILE A 248 -3.14 9.72 12.50
N LYS A 249 -3.71 8.86 13.35
CA LYS A 249 -3.00 7.77 14.02
C LYS A 249 -3.41 6.45 13.38
N MET A 250 -2.44 5.61 13.02
CA MET A 250 -2.68 4.40 12.26
C MET A 250 -1.93 3.21 12.85
N VAL A 251 -2.62 2.08 12.95
CA VAL A 251 -2.01 0.75 13.09
C VAL A 251 -2.02 0.01 11.76
N HIS A 252 -0.94 -0.71 11.48
CA HIS A 252 -0.79 -1.40 10.20
C HIS A 252 0.03 -2.68 10.36
N GLN A 253 -0.45 -3.77 9.78
CA GLN A 253 0.22 -5.05 9.74
C GLN A 253 -0.17 -5.79 8.46
N GLU A 254 0.81 -6.19 7.65
CA GLU A 254 0.56 -6.93 6.41
C GLU A 254 1.67 -7.96 6.14
N ASP A 255 1.32 -9.07 5.49
CA ASP A 255 2.27 -9.98 4.87
C ASP A 255 2.19 -9.85 3.35
N ALA A 256 3.02 -8.95 2.81
CA ALA A 256 3.11 -8.71 1.38
C ALA A 256 3.97 -9.75 0.63
N GLY A 257 4.39 -10.84 1.28
CA GLY A 257 5.29 -11.83 0.71
C GLY A 257 6.65 -11.23 0.36
N MET A 258 7.16 -10.35 1.24
CA MET A 258 8.46 -9.70 1.10
C MET A 258 9.38 -10.14 2.24
N ASN A 259 10.70 -10.15 1.99
CA ASN A 259 11.66 -10.34 3.07
C ASN A 259 11.49 -9.22 4.10
N VAL A 260 11.21 -9.59 5.35
CA VAL A 260 10.84 -8.67 6.43
C VAL A 260 11.94 -7.63 6.70
N GLU A 261 13.21 -8.02 6.67
CA GLU A 261 14.33 -7.10 6.91
C GLU A 261 14.47 -6.09 5.77
N MET A 262 14.35 -6.56 4.53
CA MET A 262 14.37 -5.69 3.35
C MET A 262 13.17 -4.73 3.34
N ALA A 263 11.99 -5.21 3.69
CA ALA A 263 10.79 -4.38 3.79
C ALA A 263 10.95 -3.31 4.89
N LYS A 264 11.48 -3.68 6.07
CA LYS A 264 11.77 -2.72 7.15
C LYS A 264 12.79 -1.67 6.71
N LEU A 265 13.87 -2.09 6.05
CA LEU A 265 14.90 -1.18 5.56
C LEU A 265 14.35 -0.21 4.50
N ALA A 266 13.57 -0.73 3.54
CA ALA A 266 12.93 0.08 2.51
C ALA A 266 11.94 1.08 3.12
N PHE A 267 11.14 0.64 4.10
CA PHE A 267 10.23 1.51 4.84
C PHE A 267 11.01 2.62 5.58
N ALA A 268 12.00 2.27 6.39
CA ALA A 268 12.76 3.25 7.18
C ALA A 268 13.45 4.30 6.30
N LYS A 269 13.96 3.92 5.12
CA LYS A 269 14.61 4.83 4.16
C LYS A 269 13.61 5.66 3.35
N GLY A 270 12.47 5.08 2.97
CA GLY A 270 11.54 5.67 2.01
C GLY A 270 10.36 6.44 2.63
N ILE A 271 9.95 6.10 3.85
CA ILE A 271 8.66 6.53 4.39
C ILE A 271 8.54 8.05 4.52
N TRP A 272 9.62 8.75 4.90
CA TRP A 272 9.58 10.21 4.99
C TRP A 272 9.28 10.86 3.64
N SER A 273 9.96 10.43 2.58
CA SER A 273 9.71 10.94 1.22
C SER A 273 8.29 10.63 0.76
N TYR A 274 7.80 9.43 1.07
CA TYR A 274 6.42 9.04 0.78
C TYR A 274 5.40 9.93 1.51
N VAL A 275 5.59 10.20 2.81
CA VAL A 275 4.68 11.07 3.59
C VAL A 275 4.75 12.52 3.11
N CYS A 276 5.93 13.04 2.73
CA CYS A 276 6.04 14.36 2.09
C CYS A 276 5.26 14.44 0.77
N LYS A 277 5.32 13.37 -0.04
CA LYS A 277 4.56 13.28 -1.29
C LYS A 277 3.04 13.23 -1.02
N MET A 278 2.64 12.50 0.02
CA MET A 278 1.25 12.42 0.46
C MET A 278 0.72 13.78 0.93
N ASP A 279 1.49 14.56 1.69
CA ASP A 279 1.13 15.94 2.07
C ASP A 279 0.94 16.83 0.83
N ASN A 280 1.86 16.78 -0.12
CA ASN A 280 1.72 17.51 -1.38
C ASN A 280 0.45 17.13 -2.16
N ALA A 281 0.06 15.85 -2.15
CA ALA A 281 -1.17 15.38 -2.78
C ALA A 281 -2.41 15.86 -2.02
N LEU A 282 -2.41 15.76 -0.68
CA LEU A 282 -3.48 16.27 0.18
C LEU A 282 -3.75 17.77 -0.08
N ARG A 283 -2.70 18.58 -0.21
CA ARG A 283 -2.83 20.02 -0.47
C ARG A 283 -3.43 20.34 -1.85
N ARG A 284 -3.25 19.46 -2.83
CA ARG A 284 -3.81 19.60 -4.18
C ARG A 284 -5.21 19.01 -4.31
N TYR A 285 -5.63 18.19 -3.35
CA TYR A 285 -6.88 17.44 -3.40
C TYR A 285 -8.16 18.32 -3.54
N PRO A 286 -8.32 19.45 -2.81
CA PRO A 286 -9.48 20.31 -2.98
C PRO A 286 -9.65 20.80 -4.42
N LEU A 287 -8.55 21.22 -5.06
CA LEU A 287 -8.55 21.74 -6.44
C LEU A 287 -9.02 20.68 -7.43
N ARG A 288 -8.54 19.44 -7.27
CA ARG A 288 -8.94 18.29 -8.09
C ARG A 288 -10.43 17.98 -7.92
N ARG A 289 -10.95 18.01 -6.69
CA ARG A 289 -12.36 17.77 -6.42
C ARG A 289 -13.27 18.84 -7.03
N HIS A 290 -12.87 20.11 -6.96
CA HIS A 290 -13.59 21.19 -7.62
C HIS A 290 -13.62 21.01 -9.14
N HIS A 291 -12.49 20.63 -9.75
CA HIS A 291 -12.39 20.40 -11.18
C HIS A 291 -13.35 19.31 -11.68
N ILE A 292 -13.43 18.17 -10.98
CA ILE A 292 -14.35 17.08 -11.35
C ILE A 292 -15.81 17.54 -11.24
N ARG A 293 -16.17 18.23 -10.15
CA ARG A 293 -17.52 18.78 -9.97
C ARG A 293 -17.89 19.79 -11.07
N SER A 294 -16.95 20.63 -11.50
CA SER A 294 -17.20 21.60 -12.58
C SER A 294 -17.38 20.95 -13.95
N ILE A 295 -16.81 19.77 -14.19
CA ILE A 295 -16.99 19.03 -15.46
C ILE A 295 -18.33 18.28 -15.49
N GLN A 296 -18.85 17.86 -14.33
CA GLN A 296 -20.09 17.08 -14.21
C GLN A 296 -21.38 17.92 -14.16
N LEU A 297 -21.28 19.24 -14.02
CA LEU A 297 -22.44 20.12 -14.14
C LEU A 297 -22.61 20.51 -15.61
N PRO A 298 -23.77 20.26 -16.25
CA PRO A 298 -24.05 20.83 -17.56
C PRO A 298 -23.99 22.35 -17.42
N LEU A 299 -23.28 23.02 -18.34
CA LEU A 299 -23.46 24.44 -18.57
C LEU A 299 -24.94 24.65 -18.92
N HIS A 300 -25.71 25.16 -17.96
CA HIS A 300 -27.06 25.67 -18.17
C HIS A 300 -26.98 27.12 -18.64
#